data_AF-A0A5C8CNH6-F1
#
_entry.id   AF-A0A5C8CNH6-F1
#
_cell.length_a   1.000
_cell.length_b   1.000
_cell.length_c   1.000
_cell.angle_alpha   90.00
_cell.angle_beta   90.00
_cell.angle_gamma   90.00
#
_symmetry.space_group_name_H-M   'P 1'
#
loop_
_entity.id
_entity.type
_entity.pdbx_description
1 polymer ?
#
loop_
_entity_poly.entity_id
_entity_poly.type
_entity_poly.pdbx_seq_one_letter_code
_entity_poly.pdbx_strand_id
1 'polypeptide(L)'
;LLESRQTSSVPDHFAADSAARRAIELAAMEAVMAAERALGNEPADVSDQKIGYDIASHDPRAGHLRFIEVKGRIDGADSVMVTRQEVITSLHEPEKFILAIVSVAAGSAHAPRYVRGPLVDREPSFLETAIQFDLRRLLERAREPA
;
A
#
# COMPACT_ATOMS: atom_id res chain seq x y z
N LEU A 1 -5.39 -54.41 4.33
CA LEU A 1 -5.52 -53.48 5.48
C LEU A 1 -5.22 -52.09 4.96
N LEU A 2 -6.28 -51.32 4.72
CA LEU A 2 -6.24 -49.89 4.37
C LEU A 2 -6.26 -49.08 5.67
N GLU A 3 -5.19 -48.39 5.99
CA GLU A 3 -5.07 -47.36 7.04
C GLU A 3 -3.87 -46.50 6.59
N SER A 4 -3.87 -45.18 6.52
CA SER A 4 -4.84 -44.14 6.81
C SER A 4 -4.25 -42.89 6.15
N ARG A 5 -4.98 -42.28 5.21
CA ARG A 5 -4.57 -41.02 4.56
C ARG A 5 -4.72 -39.90 5.59
N GLN A 6 -3.64 -39.54 6.26
CA GLN A 6 -3.61 -38.38 7.17
C GLN A 6 -3.75 -37.13 6.30
N THR A 7 -4.95 -36.55 6.26
CA THR A 7 -5.20 -35.25 5.66
C THR A 7 -4.53 -34.20 6.53
N SER A 8 -3.43 -33.65 6.05
CA SER A 8 -2.75 -32.51 6.66
C SER A 8 -3.71 -31.31 6.68
N SER A 9 -4.27 -31.01 7.84
CA SER A 9 -5.03 -29.78 8.08
C SER A 9 -4.08 -28.60 7.97
N VAL A 10 -4.22 -27.77 6.93
CA VAL A 10 -3.60 -26.44 6.93
C VAL A 10 -4.18 -25.68 8.13
N PRO A 11 -3.37 -25.16 9.06
CA PRO A 11 -3.85 -24.72 10.36
C PRO A 11 -4.58 -23.37 10.28
N ASP A 12 -5.72 -23.28 10.97
CA ASP A 12 -6.63 -22.11 11.06
C ASP A 12 -5.93 -20.76 11.35
N HIS A 13 -4.76 -20.79 12.01
CA HIS A 13 -3.97 -19.60 12.30
C HIS A 13 -3.49 -18.84 11.05
N PHE A 14 -3.15 -19.54 9.97
CA PHE A 14 -2.64 -18.90 8.75
C PHE A 14 -3.78 -18.21 7.97
N ALA A 15 -4.98 -18.79 8.02
CA ALA A 15 -6.18 -18.21 7.42
C ALA A 15 -6.67 -16.98 8.22
N ALA A 16 -6.64 -17.05 9.56
CA ALA A 16 -6.98 -15.92 10.43
C ALA A 16 -6.04 -14.73 10.21
N ASP A 17 -4.73 -14.98 10.11
CA ASP A 17 -3.73 -13.95 9.79
C ASP A 17 -3.95 -13.34 8.40
N SER A 18 -4.30 -14.16 7.40
CA SER A 18 -4.58 -13.67 6.04
C SER A 18 -5.85 -12.81 5.99
N ALA A 19 -6.90 -13.21 6.69
CA ALA A 19 -8.15 -12.44 6.77
C ALA A 19 -7.93 -11.10 7.50
N ALA A 20 -7.17 -11.11 8.59
CA ALA A 20 -6.82 -9.90 9.32
C ALA A 20 -5.99 -8.93 8.47
N ARG A 21 -4.96 -9.44 7.75
CA ARG A 21 -4.17 -8.64 6.80
C ARG A 21 -5.04 -8.02 5.71
N ARG A 22 -5.94 -8.82 5.13
CA ARG A 22 -6.86 -8.33 4.09
C ARG A 22 -7.82 -7.27 4.62
N ALA A 23 -8.30 -7.39 5.85
CA ALA A 23 -9.13 -6.37 6.47
C ALA A 23 -8.37 -5.04 6.64
N ILE A 24 -7.09 -5.09 7.02
CA ILE A 24 -6.22 -3.91 7.13
C ILE A 24 -6.00 -3.26 5.76
N GLU A 25 -5.72 -4.06 4.73
CA GLU A 25 -5.54 -3.58 3.34
C GLU A 25 -6.80 -2.88 2.83
N LEU A 26 -7.98 -3.49 3.00
CA LEU A 26 -9.26 -2.92 2.58
C LEU A 26 -9.57 -1.62 3.33
N ALA A 27 -9.37 -1.59 4.65
CA ALA A 27 -9.59 -0.39 5.45
C ALA A 27 -8.66 0.75 5.04
N ALA A 28 -7.40 0.45 4.71
CA ALA A 28 -6.43 1.42 4.22
C ALA A 28 -6.81 1.96 2.83
N MET A 29 -7.21 1.08 1.91
CA MET A 29 -7.69 1.45 0.57
C MET A 29 -8.88 2.40 0.66
N GLU A 30 -9.89 2.06 1.46
CA GLU A 30 -11.07 2.92 1.64
C GLU A 30 -10.72 4.29 2.23
N ALA A 31 -9.80 4.35 3.20
CA ALA A 31 -9.35 5.62 3.77
C ALA A 31 -8.66 6.52 2.73
N VAL A 32 -7.86 5.94 1.84
CA VAL A 32 -7.20 6.68 0.75
C VAL A 32 -8.20 7.13 -0.31
N MET A 33 -9.11 6.23 -0.74
CA MET A 33 -10.18 6.57 -1.68
C MET A 33 -11.07 7.70 -1.15
N ALA A 34 -11.41 7.67 0.14
CA ALA A 34 -12.18 8.72 0.80
C ALA A 34 -11.41 10.04 0.86
N ALA A 35 -10.12 10.02 1.21
CA ALA A 35 -9.28 11.22 1.25
C ALA A 35 -9.16 11.87 -0.13
N GLU A 36 -8.92 11.09 -1.18
CA GLU A 36 -8.84 11.59 -2.55
C GLU A 36 -10.16 12.20 -3.04
N ARG A 37 -11.30 11.55 -2.74
CA ARG A 37 -12.63 12.12 -3.03
C ARG A 37 -12.86 13.43 -2.28
N ALA A 38 -12.40 13.54 -1.02
CA ALA A 38 -12.54 14.77 -0.23
C ALA A 38 -11.71 15.93 -0.80
N LEU A 39 -10.58 15.64 -1.47
CA LEU A 39 -9.81 16.63 -2.24
C LEU A 39 -10.48 17.04 -3.56
N GLY A 40 -11.56 16.35 -3.95
CA GLY A 40 -12.27 16.58 -5.21
C GLY A 40 -11.71 15.77 -6.39
N ASN A 41 -10.92 14.74 -6.11
CA ASN A 41 -10.39 13.83 -7.13
C ASN A 41 -11.35 12.67 -7.41
N GLU A 42 -11.05 11.95 -8.48
CA GLU A 42 -11.81 10.80 -8.96
C GLU A 42 -10.91 9.54 -8.86
N PRO A 43 -10.81 8.90 -7.69
CA PRO A 43 -9.95 7.74 -7.51
C PRO A 43 -10.63 6.44 -7.97
N ALA A 44 -9.85 5.60 -8.64
CA ALA A 44 -10.23 4.27 -9.12
C ALA A 44 -9.25 3.21 -8.60
N ASP A 45 -9.79 2.09 -8.12
CA ASP A 45 -8.99 0.92 -7.72
C ASP A 45 -8.47 0.21 -8.99
N VAL A 46 -7.16 0.08 -9.06
CA VAL A 46 -6.41 -0.60 -10.13
C VAL A 46 -5.45 -1.66 -9.58
N SER A 47 -5.56 -2.01 -8.28
CA SER A 47 -4.67 -2.93 -7.58
C SER A 47 -4.57 -4.31 -8.26
N ASP A 48 -5.69 -4.82 -8.78
CA ASP A 48 -5.75 -6.09 -9.51
C ASP A 48 -4.95 -6.09 -10.83
N GLN A 49 -4.60 -4.92 -11.36
CA GLN A 49 -3.81 -4.79 -12.59
C GLN A 49 -2.31 -5.00 -12.35
N LYS A 50 -1.83 -4.93 -11.10
CA LYS A 50 -0.43 -5.19 -10.71
C LYS A 50 0.59 -4.33 -11.45
N ILE A 51 0.28 -3.04 -11.61
CA ILE A 51 1.07 -2.05 -12.37
C ILE A 51 2.01 -1.19 -11.49
N GLY A 52 2.13 -1.52 -10.20
CA GLY A 52 3.03 -0.84 -9.26
C GLY A 52 2.42 0.29 -8.44
N TYR A 53 1.09 0.36 -8.42
CA TYR A 53 0.28 1.21 -7.55
C TYR A 53 -1.13 0.64 -7.47
N ASP A 54 -1.86 0.97 -6.41
CA ASP A 54 -3.19 0.43 -6.14
C ASP A 54 -4.32 1.33 -6.63
N ILE A 55 -4.13 2.65 -6.61
CA ILE A 55 -5.16 3.63 -6.95
C ILE A 55 -4.65 4.59 -8.02
N ALA A 56 -5.44 4.73 -9.09
CA ALA A 56 -5.31 5.79 -10.07
C ALA A 56 -6.28 6.92 -9.69
N SER A 57 -5.76 8.10 -9.30
CA SER A 57 -6.59 9.22 -8.86
C SER A 57 -6.47 10.42 -9.78
N HIS A 58 -7.55 10.71 -10.50
CA HIS A 58 -7.61 11.83 -11.44
C HIS A 58 -8.05 13.12 -10.75
N ASP A 59 -7.25 14.18 -10.89
CA ASP A 59 -7.59 15.53 -10.48
C ASP A 59 -8.26 16.29 -11.65
N PRO A 60 -9.58 16.48 -11.64
CA PRO A 60 -10.27 17.13 -12.76
C PRO A 60 -9.97 18.63 -12.87
N ARG A 61 -9.42 19.26 -11.83
CA ARG A 61 -9.08 20.69 -11.83
C ARG A 61 -7.71 20.93 -12.44
N ALA A 62 -6.74 20.10 -12.08
CA ALA A 62 -5.38 20.18 -12.59
C ALA A 62 -5.16 19.39 -13.90
N GLY A 63 -6.08 18.47 -14.23
CA GLY A 63 -5.91 17.51 -15.34
C GLY A 63 -4.77 16.53 -15.09
N HIS A 64 -4.47 16.25 -13.82
CA HIS A 64 -3.32 15.46 -13.40
C HIS A 64 -3.76 14.09 -12.87
N LEU A 65 -2.97 13.05 -13.18
CA LEU A 65 -3.22 11.69 -12.71
C LEU A 65 -2.18 11.33 -11.63
N ARG A 66 -2.66 10.94 -10.45
CA ARG A 66 -1.83 10.48 -9.32
C ARG A 66 -1.81 8.95 -9.30
N PHE A 67 -0.65 8.38 -9.00
CA PHE A 67 -0.43 6.94 -8.83
C PHE A 67 -0.18 6.66 -7.36
N ILE A 68 -1.13 6.03 -6.68
CA ILE A 68 -1.10 5.89 -5.23
C ILE A 68 -0.96 4.42 -4.85
N GLU A 69 0.15 4.10 -4.19
CA GLU A 69 0.42 2.81 -3.57
C GLU A 69 0.02 2.85 -2.09
N VAL A 70 -0.79 1.89 -1.62
CA VAL A 70 -1.38 1.92 -0.27
C VAL A 70 -0.75 0.89 0.65
N LYS A 71 -0.18 1.35 1.77
CA LYS A 71 0.37 0.49 2.82
C LYS A 71 -0.38 0.69 4.14
N GLY A 72 -1.32 -0.20 4.41
CA GLY A 72 -2.00 -0.31 5.70
C GLY A 72 -1.13 -0.97 6.76
N ARG A 73 -1.05 -0.40 7.97
CA ARG A 73 -0.24 -0.95 9.08
C ARG A 73 -0.99 -0.88 10.40
N ILE A 74 -0.83 -1.92 11.21
CA ILE A 74 -1.27 -1.91 12.60
C ILE A 74 -0.36 -1.04 13.46
N ASP A 75 -0.87 -0.57 14.59
CA ASP A 75 -0.06 0.12 15.59
C ASP A 75 1.13 -0.76 16.03
N GLY A 76 2.30 -0.15 16.13
CA GLY A 76 3.54 -0.82 16.51
C GLY A 76 4.35 -1.42 15.36
N ALA A 77 3.85 -1.39 14.12
CA ALA A 77 4.70 -1.71 12.96
C ALA A 77 5.87 -0.72 12.85
N ASP A 78 7.06 -1.22 12.54
CA ASP A 78 8.29 -0.43 12.41
C ASP A 78 8.73 -0.22 10.96
N SER A 79 8.12 -0.96 10.02
CA SER A 79 8.57 -1.02 8.65
C SER A 79 7.44 -1.25 7.64
N VAL A 80 7.73 -0.92 6.39
CA VAL A 80 6.88 -1.23 5.23
C VAL A 80 7.71 -1.90 4.15
N MET A 81 7.17 -2.97 3.57
CA MET A 81 7.71 -3.56 2.35
C MET A 81 7.11 -2.85 1.14
N VAL A 82 7.97 -2.47 0.21
CA VAL A 82 7.59 -1.88 -1.09
C VAL A 82 8.17 -2.78 -2.17
N THR A 83 7.35 -3.20 -3.13
CA THR A 83 7.80 -4.12 -4.19
C THR A 83 8.74 -3.42 -5.17
N ARG A 84 9.53 -4.20 -5.92
CA ARG A 84 10.39 -3.68 -6.99
C ARG A 84 9.60 -2.82 -7.98
N GLN A 85 8.40 -3.25 -8.34
CA GLN A 85 7.57 -2.56 -9.32
C GLN A 85 7.10 -1.20 -8.79
N GLU A 86 6.66 -1.13 -7.53
CA GLU A 86 6.29 0.12 -6.85
C GLU A 86 7.48 1.10 -6.78
N VAL A 87 8.67 0.60 -6.43
CA VAL A 87 9.88 1.43 -6.40
C VAL A 87 10.20 2.00 -7.79
N ILE A 88 10.13 1.17 -8.83
CA ILE A 88 10.38 1.61 -10.21
C ILE A 88 9.35 2.64 -10.66
N THR A 89 8.06 2.42 -10.35
CA THR A 89 7.01 3.40 -10.65
C THR A 89 7.30 4.74 -9.95
N SER A 90 7.76 4.72 -8.69
CA SER A 90 8.15 5.95 -7.97
C SER A 90 9.33 6.70 -8.61
N LEU A 91 10.23 5.97 -9.29
CA LEU A 91 11.40 6.53 -9.96
C LEU A 91 11.07 7.11 -11.34
N HIS A 92 10.21 6.43 -12.10
CA HIS A 92 9.85 6.84 -13.47
C HIS A 92 8.78 7.93 -13.52
N GLU A 93 7.89 7.97 -12.52
CA GLU A 93 6.77 8.92 -12.46
C GLU A 93 6.75 9.66 -11.10
N PRO A 94 7.86 10.31 -10.68
CA PRO A 94 8.01 10.82 -9.32
C PRO A 94 7.04 11.95 -8.97
N GLU A 95 6.58 12.73 -9.95
CA GLU A 95 5.60 13.79 -9.74
C GLU A 95 4.18 13.24 -9.50
N LYS A 96 3.89 12.05 -10.07
CA LYS A 96 2.57 11.39 -9.97
C LYS A 96 2.50 10.43 -8.79
N PHE A 97 3.62 9.79 -8.45
CA PHE A 97 3.66 8.71 -7.47
C PHE A 97 3.50 9.20 -6.04
N ILE A 98 2.70 8.47 -5.27
CA ILE A 98 2.42 8.70 -3.86
C ILE A 98 2.44 7.34 -3.15
N LEU A 99 3.25 7.23 -2.10
CA LEU A 99 3.12 6.14 -1.12
C LEU A 99 2.20 6.63 0.00
N ALA A 100 1.01 6.04 0.09
CA ALA A 100 0.03 6.31 1.12
C ALA A 100 0.18 5.35 2.29
N ILE A 101 0.54 5.87 3.46
CA ILE A 101 0.68 5.12 4.70
C ILE A 101 -0.57 5.33 5.54
N VAL A 102 -1.21 4.23 5.94
CA VAL A 102 -2.44 4.28 6.75
C VAL A 102 -2.26 3.45 8.01
N SER A 103 -2.39 4.09 9.19
CA SER A 103 -2.50 3.33 10.43
C SER A 103 -3.91 2.76 10.56
N VAL A 104 -4.02 1.50 10.95
CA VAL A 104 -5.29 0.79 11.17
C VAL A 104 -5.25 0.23 12.59
N ALA A 105 -6.08 0.80 13.46
CA ALA A 105 -6.16 0.45 14.88
C ALA A 105 -7.60 0.07 15.23
N ALA A 106 -7.77 -1.03 15.99
CA ALA A 106 -9.07 -1.52 16.44
C ALA A 106 -10.14 -1.63 15.32
N GLY A 107 -9.71 -1.99 14.10
CA GLY A 107 -10.60 -2.12 12.93
C GLY A 107 -10.97 -0.81 12.24
N SER A 108 -10.43 0.34 12.68
CA SER A 108 -10.62 1.64 12.05
C SER A 108 -9.33 2.14 11.41
N ALA A 109 -9.42 2.60 10.16
CA ALA A 109 -8.33 3.30 9.50
C ALA A 109 -8.27 4.77 9.94
N HIS A 110 -7.07 5.27 10.19
CA HIS A 110 -6.80 6.68 10.41
C HIS A 110 -6.62 7.42 9.07
N ALA A 111 -6.54 8.75 9.12
CA ALA A 111 -6.25 9.55 7.93
C ALA A 111 -4.89 9.14 7.31
N PRO A 112 -4.81 9.01 5.97
CA PRO A 112 -3.58 8.61 5.31
C PRO A 112 -2.50 9.71 5.39
N ARG A 113 -1.24 9.28 5.33
CA ARG A 113 -0.05 10.14 5.23
C ARG A 113 0.67 9.86 3.92
N TYR A 114 0.94 10.90 3.14
CA TYR A 114 1.47 10.79 1.78
C TYR A 114 2.96 11.11 1.71
N VAL A 115 3.75 10.16 1.23
CA VAL A 115 5.15 10.37 0.81
C VAL A 115 5.15 10.52 -0.70
N ARG A 116 5.66 11.65 -1.19
CA ARG A 116 5.72 12.00 -2.62
C ARG A 116 7.15 11.90 -3.15
N GLY A 117 7.29 11.77 -4.46
CA GLY A 117 8.57 11.67 -5.14
C GLY A 117 9.18 10.27 -5.08
N PRO A 118 10.44 10.13 -5.53
CA PRO A 118 11.10 8.84 -5.56
C PRO A 118 11.34 8.32 -4.13
N LEU A 119 11.14 7.02 -3.96
CA LEU A 119 11.36 6.36 -2.66
C LEU A 119 12.86 6.10 -2.38
N VAL A 120 13.64 5.93 -3.44
CA VAL A 120 15.10 5.70 -3.45
C VAL A 120 15.74 6.46 -4.60
N ASP A 121 17.07 6.58 -4.61
CA ASP A 121 17.82 7.30 -5.66
C ASP A 121 18.42 6.39 -6.74
N ARG A 122 18.10 5.09 -6.69
CA ARG A 122 18.60 4.08 -7.63
C ARG A 122 17.53 3.05 -7.95
N GLU A 123 17.59 2.47 -9.15
CA GLU A 123 16.77 1.30 -9.45
C GLU A 123 17.20 0.08 -8.60
N PRO A 124 16.24 -0.75 -8.17
CA PRO A 124 16.56 -2.04 -7.58
C PRO A 124 17.18 -2.98 -8.63
N SER A 125 18.22 -3.71 -8.22
CA SER A 125 18.81 -4.78 -9.02
C SER A 125 17.76 -5.84 -9.36
N PHE A 126 18.05 -6.67 -10.36
CA PHE A 126 17.14 -7.74 -10.77
C PHE A 126 16.83 -8.74 -9.63
N LEU A 127 17.75 -8.91 -8.67
CA LEU A 127 17.58 -9.82 -7.54
C LEU A 127 16.80 -9.21 -6.36
N GLU A 128 16.62 -7.89 -6.33
CA GLU A 128 15.84 -7.19 -5.31
C GLU A 128 14.36 -7.20 -5.72
N THR A 129 13.56 -8.10 -5.12
CA THR A 129 12.12 -8.21 -5.43
C THR A 129 11.26 -7.24 -4.61
N ALA A 130 11.75 -6.81 -3.45
CA ALA A 130 11.14 -5.81 -2.59
C ALA A 130 12.19 -5.15 -1.69
N ILE A 131 11.89 -3.96 -1.20
CA ILE A 131 12.73 -3.19 -0.28
C ILE A 131 11.95 -2.92 1.00
N GLN A 132 12.57 -3.16 2.15
CA GLN A 132 12.04 -2.79 3.46
C GLN A 132 12.44 -1.35 3.79
N PHE A 133 11.47 -0.51 4.14
CA PHE A 133 11.70 0.86 4.60
C PHE A 133 11.37 0.99 6.08
N ASP A 134 12.15 1.81 6.81
CA ASP A 134 11.81 2.24 8.16
C ASP A 134 10.59 3.17 8.11
N LEU A 135 9.52 2.78 8.82
CA LEU A 135 8.25 3.47 8.80
C LEU A 135 8.35 4.88 9.40
N ARG A 136 9.14 5.06 10.46
CA ARG A 136 9.28 6.37 11.13
C ARG A 136 9.95 7.37 10.19
N ARG A 137 11.03 6.97 9.51
CA ARG A 137 11.73 7.81 8.53
C ARG A 137 10.86 8.15 7.31
N LEU A 138 9.99 7.24 6.89
CA LEU A 138 8.99 7.55 5.85
C LEU A 138 7.99 8.59 6.35
N LEU A 139 7.47 8.44 7.56
CA LEU A 139 6.49 9.37 8.15
C LEU A 139 7.05 10.78 8.37
N GLU A 140 8.34 10.93 8.65
CA GLU A 140 9.04 12.23 8.70
C GLU A 140 8.98 12.99 7.37
N ARG A 141 9.01 12.26 6.25
CA ARG A 141 8.86 12.82 4.89
C ARG A 141 7.39 13.02 4.50
N ALA A 142 6.47 12.36 5.20
CA ALA A 142 5.07 12.34 4.80
C ALA A 142 4.35 13.65 5.13
N ARG A 143 3.36 13.99 4.31
CA ARG A 143 2.44 15.13 4.48
C ARG A 143 1.00 14.63 4.56
N GLU A 144 0.09 15.51 4.98
CA GLU A 144 -1.35 15.28 4.85
C GLU A 144 -1.75 15.29 3.36
N PRO A 145 -2.85 14.62 2.98
CA PRO A 145 -3.38 14.67 1.62
C PRO A 145 -3.65 16.12 1.19
N ALA A 146 -3.18 16.47 -0.01
CA ALA A 146 -3.31 17.78 -0.64
C ALA A 146 -3.16 17.65 -2.15
#